data_AF-A0A444K2N1-F1
#
_entry.id   AF-A0A444K2N1-F1
#
_cell.length_a   1.000
_cell.length_b   1.000
_cell.length_c   1.000
_cell.angle_alpha   90.00
_cell.angle_beta   90.00
_cell.angle_gamma   90.00
#
_symmetry.space_group_name_H-M   'P 1'
#
loop_
_entity.id
_entity.type
_entity.pdbx_description
1 polymer ?
#
loop_
_entity_poly.entity_id
_entity_poly.type
_entity_poly.pdbx_seq_one_letter_code
_entity_poly.pdbx_strand_id
1 'polypeptide(L)'
;INWRAGAETLTETGGPLFTNRMRASAVRGGWHLWADTYAIVNKPGGYLSGGRGDELAVAASLPAETWGFWAERGATIIQTDEPKAAIGWLAANGFRVPYADEARPAEPAHTASIN
;
A
#
# COMPACT_ATOMS: atom_id res chain seq x y z
N ILE A 1 -11.95 7.14 -10.05
CA ILE A 1 -11.18 8.31 -10.54
C ILE A 1 -10.47 7.86 -11.82
N ASN A 2 -10.88 8.39 -12.96
CA ASN A 2 -10.16 8.29 -14.23
C ASN A 2 -9.63 9.69 -14.52
N TRP A 3 -8.49 10.02 -13.93
CA TRP A 3 -7.84 11.29 -14.16
C TRP A 3 -6.55 11.01 -14.92
N ARG A 4 -6.61 10.91 -16.26
CA ARG A 4 -5.66 11.49 -17.25
C ARG A 4 -6.08 11.25 -18.70
N ALA A 5 -6.13 12.34 -19.46
CA ALA A 5 -6.01 12.35 -20.92
C ALA A 5 -4.52 12.41 -21.29
N GLY A 6 -3.88 11.24 -21.47
CA GLY A 6 -2.72 11.10 -22.36
C GLY A 6 -1.34 11.63 -21.93
N ALA A 7 -1.14 12.11 -20.70
CA ALA A 7 0.21 12.42 -20.19
C ALA A 7 0.55 11.52 -19.00
N GLU A 8 1.18 10.37 -19.26
CA GLU A 8 1.71 9.45 -18.26
C GLU A 8 2.88 10.13 -17.52
N THR A 9 2.58 10.81 -16.41
CA THR A 9 3.62 11.15 -15.44
C THR A 9 3.24 10.55 -14.11
N LEU A 10 4.20 9.85 -13.50
CA LEU A 10 4.07 9.31 -12.16
C LEU A 10 3.54 10.40 -11.23
N THR A 11 2.57 10.07 -10.37
CA THR A 11 2.08 11.02 -9.38
C THR A 11 3.23 11.51 -8.51
N GLU A 12 3.45 12.82 -8.46
CA GLU A 12 4.49 13.40 -7.60
C GLU A 12 4.02 13.55 -6.16
N THR A 13 2.70 13.60 -5.95
CA THR A 13 2.12 13.97 -4.65
C THR A 13 1.30 12.89 -3.97
N GLY A 14 0.92 11.84 -4.70
CA GLY A 14 -0.06 10.84 -4.25
C GLY A 14 -1.51 11.30 -4.47
N GLY A 15 -1.72 12.54 -4.94
CA GLY A 15 -3.06 13.08 -5.21
C GLY A 15 -3.79 13.60 -3.96
N PRO A 16 -5.08 13.97 -4.10
CA PRO A 16 -5.83 14.69 -3.06
C PRO A 16 -6.01 13.90 -1.76
N LEU A 17 -5.98 12.57 -1.83
CA LEU A 17 -6.15 11.67 -0.67
C LEU A 17 -4.86 11.48 0.15
N PHE A 18 -3.72 11.98 -0.33
CA PHE A 18 -2.42 11.88 0.35
C PHE A 18 -1.83 13.24 0.72
N THR A 19 -2.67 14.28 0.74
CA THR A 19 -2.29 15.61 1.23
C THR A 19 -1.96 15.60 2.72
N ASN A 20 -1.18 16.58 3.19
CA ASN A 20 -0.88 16.75 4.62
C ASN A 20 -2.16 16.89 5.46
N ARG A 21 -3.19 17.57 4.92
CA ARG A 21 -4.49 17.70 5.58
C ARG A 21 -5.20 16.35 5.72
N MET A 22 -5.14 15.51 4.69
CA MET A 22 -5.76 14.18 4.74
C MET A 22 -5.03 13.28 5.74
N ARG A 23 -3.68 13.27 5.72
CA ARG A 23 -2.87 12.55 6.72
C ARG A 23 -3.18 12.98 8.15
N ALA A 24 -3.23 14.28 8.41
CA ALA A 24 -3.57 14.79 9.73
C ALA A 24 -5.00 14.42 10.15
N SER A 25 -5.93 14.33 9.21
CA SER A 25 -7.31 13.90 9.48
C SER A 25 -7.37 12.39 9.76
N ALA A 26 -6.63 11.58 9.02
CA ALA A 26 -6.52 10.14 9.25
C ALA A 26 -5.95 9.84 10.64
N VAL A 27 -4.88 10.52 11.05
CA VAL A 27 -4.31 10.38 12.40
C VAL A 27 -5.33 10.76 13.49
N ARG A 28 -6.02 11.90 13.35
CA ARG A 28 -7.03 12.33 14.33
C ARG A 28 -8.24 11.40 14.40
N GLY A 29 -8.64 10.84 13.27
CA GLY A 29 -9.80 9.94 13.18
C GLY A 29 -9.48 8.48 13.47
N GLY A 30 -8.20 8.12 13.59
CA GLY A 30 -7.78 6.71 13.67
C GLY A 30 -8.06 5.94 12.38
N TRP A 31 -7.94 6.57 11.21
CA TRP A 31 -8.21 5.95 9.92
C TRP A 31 -6.92 5.55 9.21
N HIS A 32 -7.02 4.50 8.40
CA HIS A 32 -5.94 4.08 7.53
C HIS A 32 -5.97 4.83 6.20
N LEU A 33 -4.79 5.02 5.60
CA LEU A 33 -4.64 5.46 4.22
C LEU A 33 -4.18 4.26 3.41
N TRP A 34 -4.90 3.97 2.34
CA TRP A 34 -4.75 2.77 1.52
C TRP A 34 -4.23 3.14 0.13
N ALA A 35 -3.16 2.48 -0.33
CA ALA A 35 -2.67 2.56 -1.69
C ALA A 35 -2.76 1.20 -2.41
N ASP A 36 -3.34 1.18 -3.60
CA ASP A 36 -3.49 -0.01 -4.43
C ASP A 36 -2.41 -0.04 -5.51
N THR A 37 -1.50 -1.01 -5.45
CA THR A 37 -0.39 -1.15 -6.41
C THR A 37 -0.55 -2.33 -7.36
N TYR A 38 -1.52 -3.22 -7.10
CA TYR A 38 -1.84 -4.38 -7.93
C TYR A 38 -2.26 -4.00 -9.37
N ALA A 39 -2.12 -4.96 -10.29
CA ALA A 39 -2.45 -4.75 -11.70
C ALA A 39 -3.95 -4.92 -11.97
N ILE A 40 -4.50 -4.10 -12.86
CA ILE A 40 -5.85 -4.31 -13.39
C ILE A 40 -5.74 -4.81 -14.83
N VAL A 41 -6.40 -5.94 -15.11
CA VAL A 41 -6.50 -6.51 -16.45
C VAL A 41 -6.95 -5.44 -17.46
N ASN A 42 -6.21 -5.32 -18.57
CA ASN A 42 -6.44 -4.34 -19.65
C ASN A 42 -6.31 -2.86 -19.23
N LYS A 43 -5.54 -2.57 -18.17
CA LYS A 43 -5.15 -1.20 -17.79
C LYS A 43 -3.62 -1.08 -17.75
N PRO A 44 -3.08 0.14 -17.95
CA PRO A 44 -1.67 0.39 -17.75
C PRO A 44 -1.22 0.08 -16.31
N GLY A 45 0.06 -0.24 -16.13
CA GLY A 45 0.69 -0.39 -14.82
C GLY A 45 0.46 0.80 -13.89
N GLY A 46 0.16 0.51 -12.62
CA GLY A 46 -0.09 1.55 -11.62
C GLY A 46 -1.30 2.42 -11.89
N TYR A 47 -2.27 1.95 -12.66
CA TYR A 47 -3.50 2.68 -12.97
C TYR A 47 -4.24 3.21 -11.72
N LEU A 48 -4.26 2.42 -10.63
CA LEU A 48 -4.86 2.84 -9.35
C LEU A 48 -3.95 3.72 -8.49
N SER A 49 -2.65 3.71 -8.77
CA SER A 49 -1.59 4.37 -8.00
C SER A 49 -0.88 5.47 -8.79
N GLY A 50 -1.58 6.11 -9.73
CA GLY A 50 -1.00 7.22 -10.50
C GLY A 50 0.33 6.87 -11.17
N GLY A 51 0.44 5.65 -11.70
CA GLY A 51 1.62 5.08 -12.35
C GLY A 51 2.63 4.39 -11.42
N ARG A 52 2.45 4.46 -10.11
CA ARG A 52 3.39 3.89 -9.11
C ARG A 52 2.86 2.54 -8.59
N GLY A 53 2.78 1.55 -9.48
CA GLY A 53 2.27 0.20 -9.21
C GLY A 53 3.34 -0.89 -9.18
N ASP A 54 2.92 -2.14 -8.99
CA ASP A 54 3.83 -3.28 -8.80
C ASP A 54 4.76 -3.55 -9.99
N GLU A 55 4.34 -3.23 -11.22
CA GLU A 55 5.22 -3.27 -12.40
C GLU A 55 6.46 -2.38 -12.23
N LEU A 56 6.31 -1.20 -11.63
CA LEU A 56 7.43 -0.30 -11.35
C LEU A 56 8.30 -0.87 -10.21
N ALA A 57 7.70 -1.46 -9.19
CA ALA A 57 8.43 -2.06 -8.07
C ALA A 57 9.27 -3.28 -8.48
N VAL A 58 8.67 -4.19 -9.24
CA VAL A 58 9.23 -5.52 -9.52
C VAL A 58 9.85 -5.59 -10.92
N ALA A 59 9.08 -5.31 -11.98
CA ALA A 59 9.59 -5.46 -13.34
C ALA A 59 10.67 -4.40 -13.67
N ALA A 60 10.51 -3.16 -13.19
CA ALA A 60 11.52 -2.12 -13.33
C ALA A 60 12.54 -2.07 -12.18
N SER A 61 12.39 -2.92 -11.15
CA SER A 61 13.28 -2.93 -9.97
C SER A 61 13.37 -1.59 -9.23
N LEU A 62 12.27 -0.84 -9.15
CA LEU A 62 12.18 0.46 -8.47
C LEU A 62 11.17 0.42 -7.29
N PRO A 63 11.38 -0.41 -6.26
CA PRO A 63 10.46 -0.53 -5.12
C PRO A 63 10.35 0.77 -4.29
N ALA A 64 11.41 1.59 -4.25
CA ALA A 64 11.38 2.91 -3.62
C ALA A 64 10.37 3.85 -4.30
N GLU A 65 10.29 3.81 -5.63
CA GLU A 65 9.35 4.62 -6.41
C GLU A 65 7.90 4.15 -6.31
N THR A 66 7.66 2.99 -5.69
CA THR A 66 6.32 2.41 -5.48
C THR A 66 5.99 2.33 -4.00
N TRP A 67 6.46 1.29 -3.30
CA TRP A 67 6.09 1.05 -1.91
C TRP A 67 6.70 2.11 -0.98
N GLY A 68 7.94 2.52 -1.24
CA GLY A 68 8.61 3.61 -0.51
C GLY A 68 7.83 4.93 -0.64
N PHE A 69 7.53 5.32 -1.88
CA PHE A 69 6.74 6.52 -2.16
C PHE A 69 5.41 6.52 -1.39
N TRP A 70 4.64 5.42 -1.45
CA TRP A 70 3.35 5.36 -0.74
C TRP A 70 3.51 5.40 0.78
N ALA A 71 4.50 4.70 1.32
CA ALA A 71 4.80 4.73 2.76
C ALA A 71 5.19 6.14 3.23
N GLU A 72 6.06 6.84 2.50
CA GLU A 72 6.45 8.23 2.79
C GLU A 72 5.28 9.23 2.69
N ARG A 73 4.31 8.92 1.81
CA ARG A 73 3.05 9.68 1.70
C ARG A 73 2.05 9.34 2.79
N GLY A 74 2.38 8.43 3.69
CA GLY A 74 1.58 8.07 4.86
C GLY A 74 0.58 6.96 4.60
N ALA A 75 0.72 6.19 3.52
CA ALA A 75 -0.02 4.95 3.38
C ALA A 75 0.31 4.03 4.56
N THR A 76 -0.73 3.54 5.22
CA THR A 76 -0.61 2.56 6.30
C THR A 76 -1.09 1.18 5.86
N ILE A 77 -1.70 1.09 4.67
CA ILE A 77 -2.05 -0.15 3.99
C ILE A 77 -1.60 -0.04 2.53
N ILE A 78 -0.92 -1.08 2.04
CA ILE A 78 -0.58 -1.25 0.62
C ILE A 78 -1.20 -2.58 0.17
N GLN A 79 -2.09 -2.54 -0.82
CA GLN A 79 -2.62 -3.72 -1.48
C GLN A 79 -1.83 -4.00 -2.76
N THR A 80 -1.17 -5.15 -2.81
CA THR A 80 -0.19 -5.52 -3.83
C THR A 80 -0.36 -6.97 -4.25
N ASP A 81 -0.06 -7.27 -5.51
CA ASP A 81 0.07 -8.66 -5.99
C ASP A 81 1.44 -9.27 -5.64
N GLU A 82 2.34 -8.46 -5.06
CA GLU A 82 3.73 -8.79 -4.75
C GLU A 82 4.02 -8.76 -3.22
N PRO A 83 3.17 -9.38 -2.37
CA PRO A 83 3.21 -9.17 -0.92
C PRO A 83 4.54 -9.60 -0.28
N LYS A 84 5.17 -10.67 -0.77
CA LYS A 84 6.45 -11.14 -0.24
C LYS A 84 7.57 -10.12 -0.48
N ALA A 85 7.63 -9.57 -1.69
CA ALA A 85 8.63 -8.57 -2.06
C ALA A 85 8.38 -7.25 -1.33
N ALA A 86 7.13 -6.80 -1.25
CA ALA A 86 6.74 -5.61 -0.52
C ALA A 86 7.10 -5.70 0.97
N ILE A 87 6.73 -6.80 1.64
CA ILE A 87 7.05 -7.02 3.06
C ILE A 87 8.56 -6.98 3.30
N GLY A 88 9.32 -7.71 2.49
CA GLY A 88 10.78 -7.78 2.64
C GLY A 88 11.44 -6.42 2.47
N TRP A 89 11.05 -5.69 1.42
CA TRP A 89 11.62 -4.37 1.15
C TRP A 89 11.21 -3.34 2.21
N LEU A 90 9.92 -3.26 2.58
CA LEU A 90 9.43 -2.30 3.57
C LEU A 90 10.07 -2.53 4.95
N ALA A 91 10.26 -3.79 5.35
CA ALA A 91 10.94 -4.12 6.60
C ALA A 91 12.43 -3.73 6.57
N ALA A 92 13.13 -4.06 5.48
CA ALA A 92 14.55 -3.73 5.32
C ALA A 92 14.82 -2.22 5.28
N ASN A 93 13.83 -1.41 4.89
CA ASN A 93 13.93 0.04 4.76
C ASN A 93 13.24 0.82 5.89
N GLY A 94 12.81 0.14 6.97
CA GLY A 94 12.25 0.80 8.16
C GLY A 94 10.83 1.36 8.00
N PHE A 95 10.15 1.06 6.89
CA PHE A 95 8.75 1.45 6.66
C PHE A 95 7.73 0.49 7.29
N ARG A 96 8.18 -0.69 7.70
CA ARG A 96 7.35 -1.69 8.38
C ARG A 96 8.04 -2.20 9.62
N VAL A 97 7.34 -2.11 10.75
CA VAL A 97 7.66 -2.88 11.95
C VAL A 97 6.86 -4.18 11.89
N PRO A 98 7.49 -5.37 11.90
CA PRO A 98 6.77 -6.62 12.02
C PRO A 98 5.93 -6.63 13.31
N TYR A 99 4.74 -7.22 13.25
CA TYR A 99 4.10 -7.66 14.49
C TYR A 99 5.07 -8.62 15.19
N ALA A 100 5.22 -8.49 16.51
CA ALA A 100 6.15 -9.31 17.27
C ALA A 100 5.93 -10.81 17.00
N ASP A 101 7.01 -11.58 16.92
CA ASP A 101 7.01 -13.05 16.91
C ASP A 101 6.63 -13.63 18.29
N GLU A 102 6.01 -12.84 19.18
CA GLU A 102 5.44 -13.40 20.39
C GLU A 102 4.34 -14.36 19.96
N ALA A 103 4.54 -15.65 20.29
CA ALA A 103 3.59 -16.71 20.05
C ALA A 103 2.22 -16.21 20.50
N ARG A 104 1.35 -15.92 19.53
CA ARG A 104 -0.04 -15.58 19.79
C ARG A 104 -0.56 -16.65 20.75
N PRO A 105 -1.04 -16.29 21.96
CA PRO A 105 -1.66 -17.27 22.84
C PRO A 105 -2.69 -18.03 22.01
N ALA A 106 -2.64 -19.36 22.04
CA ALA A 106 -3.57 -20.19 21.30
C ALA A 106 -4.99 -19.73 21.66
N GLU A 107 -5.74 -19.20 20.67
CA GLU A 107 -7.14 -18.86 20.91
C GLU A 107 -7.85 -20.14 21.35
N PRO A 108 -8.60 -20.12 22.47
CA PRO A 108 -9.41 -21.26 22.82
C PRO A 108 -10.39 -21.50 21.68
N ALA A 109 -10.40 -22.73 21.15
CA ALA A 109 -11.30 -23.13 20.09
C ALA A 109 -12.75 -23.00 20.58
N HIS A 110 -13.39 -21.88 20.29
CA HIS A 110 -14.83 -21.75 20.42
C HIS A 110 -15.46 -22.42 19.21
N THR A 111 -15.66 -23.74 19.30
CA THR A 111 -16.63 -24.42 18.45
C THR A 111 -18.00 -23.86 18.81
N ALA A 112 -18.53 -22.97 17.96
CA ALA A 112 -19.92 -22.58 18.05
C ALA A 112 -20.77 -23.84 17.82
N SER A 113 -21.36 -24.36 18.90
CA SER A 113 -22.39 -25.40 18.78
C SER A 113 -23.64 -24.72 18.25
N ILE A 114 -24.03 -25.07 17.02
CA ILE A 114 -25.34 -24.74 16.47
C ILE A 114 -26.28 -25.84 16.99
N ASN A 115 -27.15 -25.48 17.93
CA ASN A 115 -28.33 -26.27 18.29
C ASN A 115 -29.55 -25.66 17.59
#